data_AF-A0A336KWK4-F1
#
_entry.id   AF-A0A336KWK4-F1
#
_cell.length_a   1.000
_cell.length_b   1.000
_cell.length_c   1.000
_cell.angle_alpha   90.00
_cell.angle_beta   90.00
_cell.angle_gamma   90.00
#
_symmetry.space_group_name_H-M   'P 1'
#
loop_
_entity.id
_entity.type
_entity.pdbx_description
1 polymer ?
#
loop_
_entity_poly.entity_id
_entity_poly.type
_entity_poly.pdbx_seq_one_letter_code
_entity_poly.pdbx_strand_id
1 'polypeptide(L)'
;MATMGSIMNSGVVQGQAQPDPVVASEELKQTSTSTEATEIRCQEKSKGGLCYEVILAEPSVQASVPKIPVTPAKIVSAEDIEEKLRAAEERRLQLEAKKIIEWNAKQAKIEEASRKKEELDKEFAAHTKEALEAKMEQYEEKREALITDMKEKLKVHAQEIEKTRQSLENKKDEERRAIEEKLKAAESMRDENIKKMLDRLKEHNTTKVSNVRSNVDTRVNEISNAQTRIIENKLSTAEMNREKEIQKKIDNIRKHERRAEIVRQNKAALANSDLNQEESMTASSVKIVKIPLNLNEFHLNIYIIKHYKKTFLLNIYHKYIKLNFIFIVVFIKLKKKSQNCCINVFLLKKKNLNENNYKNLKLK
;
A
#
# COMPACT_ATOMS: atom_id res chain seq x y z
N MET A 1 -20.12 -43.65 40.01
CA MET A 1 -20.87 -44.90 40.26
C MET A 1 -20.27 -45.59 41.48
N ALA A 2 -21.12 -46.21 42.32
CA ALA A 2 -20.85 -46.91 43.58
C ALA A 2 -20.72 -45.98 44.81
N THR A 3 -21.81 -45.59 45.50
CA THR A 3 -22.63 -46.32 46.51
C THR A 3 -21.89 -46.52 47.85
N MET A 4 -22.18 -45.66 48.83
CA MET A 4 -21.87 -45.89 50.25
C MET A 4 -23.18 -45.75 51.05
N GLY A 5 -23.61 -46.87 51.62
CA GLY A 5 -24.86 -47.00 52.38
C GLY A 5 -24.79 -46.33 53.74
N SER A 6 -25.90 -45.71 54.14
CA SER A 6 -26.11 -45.15 55.46
C SER A 6 -27.05 -46.09 56.23
N ILE A 7 -26.57 -46.66 57.34
CA ILE A 7 -27.37 -47.46 58.27
C ILE A 7 -28.02 -46.51 59.26
N MET A 8 -29.34 -46.40 59.21
CA MET A 8 -30.16 -45.74 60.22
C MET A 8 -30.24 -46.64 61.46
N ASN A 9 -29.93 -46.08 62.62
CA ASN A 9 -30.17 -46.72 63.91
C ASN A 9 -31.14 -45.83 64.71
N SER A 10 -32.41 -46.23 64.78
CA SER A 10 -33.47 -45.56 65.53
C SER A 10 -33.68 -46.29 66.86
N GLY A 11 -33.21 -45.70 67.95
CA GLY A 11 -33.52 -46.12 69.31
C GLY A 11 -34.93 -45.67 69.71
N VAL A 12 -35.76 -46.62 70.14
CA VAL A 12 -37.14 -46.41 70.62
C VAL A 12 -37.15 -46.24 72.14
N VAL A 13 -37.98 -45.30 72.57
CA VAL A 13 -38.17 -44.77 73.93
C VAL A 13 -39.02 -45.70 74.82
N GLN A 14 -38.76 -45.61 76.13
CA GLN A 14 -39.44 -46.24 77.26
C GLN A 14 -40.95 -45.96 77.34
N GLY A 15 -41.72 -46.97 77.77
CA GLY A 15 -43.11 -46.85 78.22
C GLY A 15 -43.24 -47.21 79.70
N GLN A 16 -43.86 -46.31 80.48
CA GLN A 16 -44.22 -46.43 81.89
C GLN A 16 -45.47 -47.32 82.09
N ALA A 17 -45.56 -48.01 83.23
CA ALA A 17 -46.81 -48.56 83.74
C ALA A 17 -46.84 -48.58 85.28
N GLN A 18 -47.90 -47.98 85.85
CA GLN A 18 -48.49 -48.17 87.18
C GLN A 18 -50.02 -47.98 86.99
N PRO A 19 -50.89 -48.70 87.74
CA PRO A 19 -51.40 -48.16 89.03
C PRO A 19 -51.80 -49.18 90.14
N ASP A 20 -51.63 -48.75 91.40
CA ASP A 20 -52.47 -48.75 92.65
C ASP A 20 -53.34 -49.97 93.10
N PRO A 21 -53.96 -49.96 94.32
CA PRO A 21 -53.43 -49.90 95.71
C PRO A 21 -54.06 -50.98 96.65
N VAL A 22 -53.57 -51.18 97.89
CA VAL A 22 -54.26 -51.99 98.94
C VAL A 22 -54.13 -51.35 100.33
N VAL A 23 -55.27 -51.26 101.03
CA VAL A 23 -55.51 -50.78 102.41
C VAL A 23 -55.91 -51.97 103.29
N ALA A 24 -55.45 -52.06 104.54
CA ALA A 24 -56.20 -52.56 105.71
C ALA A 24 -55.40 -52.48 107.03
N SER A 25 -56.16 -52.45 108.12
CA SER A 25 -55.93 -51.84 109.45
C SER A 25 -55.43 -52.78 110.57
N GLU A 26 -55.08 -52.17 111.72
CA GLU A 26 -55.24 -52.61 113.14
C GLU A 26 -54.55 -53.92 113.62
N GLU A 27 -54.13 -54.14 114.88
CA GLU A 27 -54.51 -53.59 116.19
C GLU A 27 -53.44 -53.93 117.27
N LEU A 28 -53.42 -53.17 118.37
CA LEU A 28 -52.57 -53.33 119.57
C LEU A 28 -53.06 -54.47 120.49
N LYS A 29 -52.16 -55.10 121.28
CA LYS A 29 -52.54 -55.73 122.55
C LYS A 29 -51.48 -55.60 123.64
N GLN A 30 -51.92 -55.10 124.79
CA GLN A 30 -51.17 -54.77 126.00
C GLN A 30 -51.26 -55.88 127.06
N THR A 31 -50.10 -56.15 127.69
CA THR A 31 -49.82 -56.34 129.14
C THR A 31 -50.66 -57.26 130.05
N SER A 32 -49.96 -58.00 130.93
CA SER A 32 -50.39 -58.34 132.31
C SER A 32 -49.17 -58.80 133.14
N THR A 33 -48.56 -58.00 134.03
CA THR A 33 -48.91 -57.67 135.45
C THR A 33 -48.47 -58.72 136.47
N SER A 34 -47.76 -58.27 137.52
CA SER A 34 -47.84 -58.73 138.93
C SER A 34 -46.67 -58.13 139.73
N THR A 35 -46.74 -57.56 140.94
CA THR A 35 -47.77 -57.04 141.86
C THR A 35 -46.96 -56.58 143.09
N GLU A 36 -46.85 -55.28 143.40
CA GLU A 36 -46.44 -54.78 144.73
C GLU A 36 -47.27 -53.52 145.07
N ALA A 37 -47.54 -53.31 146.35
CA ALA A 37 -48.72 -52.63 146.89
C ALA A 37 -48.85 -51.13 146.53
N THR A 38 -50.00 -50.76 145.95
CA THR A 38 -50.33 -49.41 145.49
C THR A 38 -51.01 -48.56 146.58
N GLU A 39 -50.46 -47.39 146.89
CA GLU A 39 -51.05 -46.36 147.74
C GLU A 39 -51.60 -45.20 146.88
N ILE A 40 -52.83 -44.77 147.13
CA ILE A 40 -53.47 -43.65 146.42
C ILE A 40 -53.51 -42.43 147.33
N ARG A 41 -52.92 -41.32 146.88
CA ARG A 41 -52.83 -40.05 147.64
C ARG A 41 -53.41 -38.87 146.85
N CYS A 42 -53.78 -37.80 147.56
CA CYS A 42 -54.23 -36.52 146.98
C CYS A 42 -55.41 -36.64 146.01
N GLN A 43 -56.51 -37.26 146.45
CA GLN A 43 -57.72 -37.39 145.65
C GLN A 43 -58.53 -36.07 145.69
N GLU A 44 -58.61 -35.38 144.55
CA GLU A 44 -59.47 -34.21 144.37
C GLU A 44 -60.62 -34.53 143.40
N LYS A 45 -61.86 -34.34 143.88
CA LYS A 45 -63.07 -34.57 143.07
C LYS A 45 -63.58 -33.23 142.55
N SER A 46 -63.67 -33.10 141.23
CA SER A 46 -64.38 -31.99 140.59
C SER A 46 -65.56 -32.49 139.78
N LYS A 47 -66.45 -31.59 139.35
CA LYS A 47 -67.67 -31.91 138.58
C LYS A 47 -67.38 -32.56 137.22
N GLY A 48 -66.15 -32.42 136.70
CA GLY A 48 -65.69 -33.00 135.43
C GLY A 48 -64.91 -34.31 135.56
N GLY A 49 -64.72 -34.80 136.79
CA GLY A 49 -64.00 -36.05 137.04
C GLY A 49 -63.12 -35.99 138.28
N LEU A 50 -62.50 -37.13 138.55
CA LEU A 50 -61.68 -37.38 139.71
C LEU A 50 -60.21 -37.49 139.28
N CYS A 51 -59.32 -36.72 139.91
CA CYS A 51 -57.89 -36.99 139.82
C CYS A 51 -57.37 -37.52 141.16
N TYR A 52 -56.49 -38.50 141.10
CA TYR A 52 -55.76 -39.02 142.24
C TYR A 52 -54.39 -39.47 141.76
N GLU A 53 -53.38 -39.34 142.61
CA GLU A 53 -52.04 -39.82 142.32
C GLU A 53 -51.92 -41.27 142.79
N VAL A 54 -51.49 -42.15 141.89
CA VAL A 54 -51.33 -43.58 142.14
C VAL A 54 -49.85 -43.88 142.30
N ILE A 55 -49.42 -44.11 143.54
CA ILE A 55 -48.03 -44.48 143.85
C ILE A 55 -48.00 -46.00 143.99
N LEU A 56 -47.46 -46.67 142.97
CA LEU A 56 -47.37 -48.13 142.92
C LEU A 56 -46.24 -48.68 143.83
N ALA A 57 -45.27 -47.84 144.21
CA ALA A 57 -44.23 -48.07 145.21
C ALA A 57 -43.58 -46.72 145.57
N GLU A 58 -43.18 -46.50 146.83
CA GLU A 58 -42.36 -45.32 147.18
C GLU A 58 -41.00 -45.42 146.47
N PRO A 59 -40.44 -44.32 145.93
CA PRO A 59 -39.18 -44.37 145.20
C PRO A 59 -38.06 -44.91 146.12
N SER A 60 -37.62 -46.14 145.86
CA SER A 60 -36.66 -46.91 146.67
C SER A 60 -35.24 -46.30 146.75
N VAL A 61 -35.03 -45.10 146.20
CA VAL A 61 -33.73 -44.40 146.22
C VAL A 61 -33.98 -42.90 146.27
N GLN A 62 -33.45 -42.21 147.29
CA GLN A 62 -33.19 -40.76 147.24
C GLN A 62 -32.07 -40.50 146.22
N ALA A 63 -32.34 -40.73 144.93
CA ALA A 63 -31.39 -40.55 143.85
C ALA A 63 -31.69 -39.22 143.13
N SER A 64 -30.84 -38.22 143.38
CA SER A 64 -30.76 -37.03 142.55
C SER A 64 -30.44 -37.44 141.11
N VAL A 65 -31.21 -36.94 140.14
CA VAL A 65 -30.94 -37.08 138.69
C VAL A 65 -29.46 -36.81 138.42
N PRO A 66 -28.72 -37.69 137.71
CA PRO A 66 -27.33 -37.45 137.36
C PRO A 66 -27.19 -36.13 136.60
N LYS A 67 -26.43 -35.18 137.17
CA LYS A 67 -26.08 -33.93 136.49
C LYS A 67 -25.19 -34.26 135.30
N ILE A 68 -25.76 -34.37 134.11
CA ILE A 68 -25.02 -34.27 132.86
C ILE A 68 -24.27 -32.94 132.93
N PRO A 69 -22.93 -32.91 132.77
CA PRO A 69 -22.21 -31.64 132.73
C PRO A 69 -22.79 -30.83 131.57
N VAL A 70 -23.39 -29.69 131.91
CA VAL A 70 -23.91 -28.74 130.94
C VAL A 70 -22.71 -28.21 130.18
N THR A 71 -22.40 -28.82 129.03
CA THR A 71 -21.65 -28.11 128.00
C THR A 71 -22.39 -26.80 127.80
N PRO A 72 -21.72 -25.62 127.86
CA PRO A 72 -22.41 -24.35 127.75
C PRO A 72 -23.24 -24.41 126.47
N ALA A 73 -24.57 -24.37 126.63
CA ALA A 73 -25.47 -24.33 125.50
C ALA A 73 -25.06 -23.10 124.70
N LYS A 74 -24.44 -23.31 123.53
CA LYS A 74 -24.05 -22.20 122.67
C LYS A 74 -25.37 -21.52 122.30
N ILE A 75 -25.63 -20.36 122.90
CA ILE A 75 -26.82 -19.57 122.65
C ILE A 75 -26.70 -19.13 121.19
N VAL A 76 -27.40 -19.83 120.31
CA VAL A 76 -27.37 -19.54 118.88
C VAL A 76 -28.08 -18.21 118.71
N SER A 77 -27.32 -17.14 118.40
CA SER A 77 -27.91 -15.83 118.11
C SER A 77 -28.78 -15.93 116.86
N ALA A 78 -29.81 -15.08 116.75
CA ALA A 78 -30.61 -15.00 115.53
C ALA A 78 -29.73 -14.77 114.27
N GLU A 79 -28.63 -14.05 114.43
CA GLU A 79 -27.65 -13.80 113.37
C GLU A 79 -26.85 -15.06 112.98
N ASP A 80 -26.46 -15.91 113.94
CA ASP A 80 -25.81 -17.21 113.67
C ASP A 80 -26.73 -18.20 112.92
N ILE A 81 -28.06 -18.10 113.16
CA ILE A 81 -29.07 -18.91 112.47
C ILE A 81 -29.23 -18.41 111.02
N GLU A 82 -29.34 -17.10 110.83
CA GLU A 82 -29.47 -16.49 109.50
C GLU A 82 -28.22 -16.74 108.65
N GLU A 83 -27.03 -16.63 109.22
CA GLU A 83 -25.76 -16.90 108.52
C GLU A 83 -25.69 -18.36 108.05
N LYS A 84 -26.14 -19.33 108.85
CA LYS A 84 -26.21 -20.74 108.45
C LYS A 84 -27.21 -20.98 107.32
N LEU A 85 -28.36 -20.31 107.34
CA LEU A 85 -29.34 -20.37 106.26
C LEU A 85 -28.80 -19.74 104.98
N ARG A 86 -28.13 -18.58 105.10
CA ARG A 86 -27.46 -17.89 103.98
C ARG A 86 -26.34 -18.75 103.38
N ALA A 87 -25.52 -19.41 104.19
CA ALA A 87 -24.47 -20.32 103.73
C ALA A 87 -25.04 -21.60 103.09
N ALA A 88 -26.22 -22.06 103.48
CA ALA A 88 -26.91 -23.15 102.80
C ALA A 88 -27.44 -22.71 101.42
N GLU A 89 -28.03 -21.52 101.35
CA GLU A 89 -28.53 -20.93 100.10
C GLU A 89 -27.40 -20.60 99.13
N GLU A 90 -26.27 -20.07 99.62
CA GLU A 90 -25.10 -19.80 98.80
C GLU A 90 -24.52 -21.11 98.22
N ARG A 91 -24.46 -22.19 99.01
CA ARG A 91 -24.04 -23.51 98.49
C ARG A 91 -25.00 -24.03 97.41
N ARG A 92 -26.32 -23.84 97.58
CA ARG A 92 -27.32 -24.17 96.55
C ARG A 92 -27.05 -23.40 95.27
N LEU A 93 -26.90 -22.08 95.37
CA LEU A 93 -26.64 -21.20 94.23
C LEU A 93 -25.30 -21.52 93.55
N GLN A 94 -24.25 -21.82 94.32
CA GLN A 94 -22.95 -22.23 93.78
C GLN A 94 -23.05 -23.56 92.99
N LEU A 95 -23.84 -24.53 93.46
CA LEU A 95 -24.06 -25.78 92.73
C LEU A 95 -24.85 -25.56 91.43
N GLU A 96 -25.86 -24.69 91.46
CA GLU A 96 -26.61 -24.29 90.27
C GLU A 96 -25.72 -23.55 89.27
N ALA A 97 -24.90 -22.59 89.74
CA ALA A 97 -23.94 -21.88 88.91
C ALA A 97 -22.91 -22.83 88.29
N LYS A 98 -22.38 -23.81 89.05
CA LYS A 98 -21.47 -24.84 88.52
C LYS A 98 -22.13 -25.67 87.42
N LYS A 99 -23.40 -26.07 87.59
CA LYS A 99 -24.16 -26.79 86.55
C LYS A 99 -24.35 -25.95 85.29
N ILE A 100 -24.65 -24.66 85.43
CA ILE A 100 -24.79 -23.73 84.30
C ILE A 100 -23.46 -23.58 83.57
N ILE A 101 -22.34 -23.42 84.29
CA ILE A 101 -21.00 -23.31 83.70
C ILE A 101 -20.65 -24.59 82.93
N GLU A 102 -20.90 -25.77 83.51
CA GLU A 102 -20.65 -27.06 82.83
C GLU A 102 -21.52 -27.21 81.58
N TRP A 103 -22.79 -26.82 81.65
CA TRP A 103 -23.69 -26.84 80.50
C TRP A 103 -23.22 -25.90 79.39
N ASN A 104 -22.86 -24.66 79.73
CA ASN A 104 -22.33 -23.69 78.78
C ASN A 104 -21.03 -24.17 78.14
N ALA A 105 -20.14 -24.81 78.90
CA ALA A 105 -18.92 -25.40 78.35
C ALA A 105 -19.21 -26.53 77.35
N LYS A 106 -20.23 -27.38 77.61
CA LYS A 106 -20.67 -28.40 76.66
C LYS A 106 -21.26 -27.78 75.40
N GLN A 107 -22.08 -26.73 75.53
CA GLN A 107 -22.64 -26.01 74.38
C GLN A 107 -21.54 -25.34 73.54
N ALA A 108 -20.59 -24.66 74.16
CA ALA A 108 -19.45 -24.04 73.46
C ALA A 108 -18.62 -25.07 72.67
N LYS A 109 -18.42 -26.27 73.21
CA LYS A 109 -17.71 -27.35 72.51
C LYS A 109 -18.49 -27.88 71.30
N ILE A 110 -19.82 -27.96 71.41
CA ILE A 110 -20.70 -28.36 70.29
C ILE A 110 -20.67 -27.29 69.19
N GLU A 111 -20.76 -26.01 69.57
CA GLU A 111 -20.71 -24.89 68.64
C GLU A 111 -19.35 -24.82 67.92
N GLU A 112 -18.23 -24.99 68.63
CA GLU A 112 -16.91 -25.00 68.00
C GLU A 112 -16.73 -26.18 67.04
N ALA A 113 -17.25 -27.37 67.39
CA ALA A 113 -17.24 -28.52 66.49
C ALA A 113 -18.10 -28.28 65.24
N SER A 114 -19.27 -27.64 65.38
CA SER A 114 -20.12 -27.24 64.25
C SER A 114 -19.42 -26.22 63.36
N ARG A 115 -18.79 -25.20 63.95
CA ARG A 115 -18.04 -24.17 63.23
C ARG A 115 -16.90 -24.76 62.42
N LYS A 116 -16.09 -25.66 63.03
CA LYS A 116 -15.00 -26.36 62.32
C LYS A 116 -15.50 -27.22 61.17
N LYS A 117 -16.64 -27.89 61.33
CA LYS A 117 -17.25 -28.65 60.24
C LYS A 117 -17.66 -27.73 59.09
N GLU A 118 -18.32 -26.61 59.38
CA GLU A 118 -18.70 -25.63 58.36
C GLU A 118 -17.49 -24.97 57.68
N GLU A 119 -16.42 -24.70 58.41
CA GLU A 119 -15.16 -24.18 57.86
C GLU A 119 -14.56 -25.18 56.85
N LEU A 120 -14.45 -26.46 57.21
CA LEU A 120 -13.96 -27.51 56.31
C LEU A 120 -14.85 -27.69 55.08
N ASP A 121 -16.18 -27.68 55.25
CA ASP A 121 -17.13 -27.80 54.15
C ASP A 121 -17.00 -26.60 53.18
N LYS A 122 -16.79 -25.38 53.71
CA LYS A 122 -16.55 -24.16 52.91
C LYS A 122 -15.21 -24.22 52.18
N GLU A 123 -14.15 -24.63 52.85
CA GLU A 123 -12.81 -24.79 52.25
C GLU A 123 -12.83 -25.83 51.13
N PHE A 124 -13.49 -26.97 51.35
CA PHE A 124 -13.65 -28.00 50.34
C PHE A 124 -14.41 -27.49 49.11
N ALA A 125 -15.53 -26.78 49.33
CA ALA A 125 -16.31 -26.19 48.26
C ALA A 125 -15.50 -25.13 47.48
N ALA A 126 -14.77 -24.27 48.19
CA ALA A 126 -13.92 -23.24 47.59
C ALA A 126 -12.78 -23.85 46.76
N HIS A 127 -12.05 -24.81 47.33
CA HIS A 127 -10.93 -25.48 46.65
C HIS A 127 -11.39 -26.25 45.41
N THR A 128 -12.53 -26.94 45.49
CA THR A 128 -13.10 -27.67 44.35
C THR A 128 -13.52 -26.71 43.23
N LYS A 129 -14.10 -25.57 43.58
CA LYS A 129 -14.47 -24.53 42.62
C LYS A 129 -13.23 -23.92 41.95
N GLU A 130 -12.24 -23.51 42.73
CA GLU A 130 -10.99 -22.94 42.21
C GLU A 130 -10.24 -23.92 41.32
N ALA A 131 -10.16 -25.21 41.71
CA ALA A 131 -9.53 -26.25 40.90
C ALA A 131 -10.27 -26.48 39.56
N LEU A 132 -11.59 -26.32 39.52
CA LEU A 132 -12.36 -26.39 38.28
C LEU A 132 -12.11 -25.15 37.41
N GLU A 133 -12.18 -23.96 37.99
CA GLU A 133 -11.92 -22.69 37.30
C GLU A 133 -10.51 -22.67 36.68
N ALA A 134 -9.49 -23.05 37.45
CA ALA A 134 -8.11 -23.15 36.97
C ALA A 134 -7.96 -24.15 35.82
N LYS A 135 -8.68 -25.29 35.86
CA LYS A 135 -8.66 -26.25 34.74
C LYS A 135 -9.31 -25.67 33.49
N MET A 136 -10.44 -24.98 33.63
CA MET A 136 -11.13 -24.35 32.51
C MET A 136 -10.26 -23.25 31.87
N GLU A 137 -9.64 -22.41 32.70
CA GLU A 137 -8.71 -21.38 32.25
C GLU A 137 -7.52 -21.98 31.49
N GLN A 138 -6.90 -23.05 32.02
CA GLN A 138 -5.82 -23.75 31.31
C GLN A 138 -6.25 -24.34 29.95
N TYR A 139 -7.50 -24.82 29.83
CA TYR A 139 -8.02 -25.31 28.55
C TYR A 139 -8.24 -24.17 27.56
N GLU A 140 -8.76 -23.04 28.02
CA GLU A 140 -8.94 -21.84 27.22
C GLU A 140 -7.60 -21.27 26.76
N GLU A 141 -6.62 -21.12 27.66
CA GLU A 141 -5.28 -20.67 27.33
C GLU A 141 -4.59 -21.58 26.30
N LYS A 142 -4.65 -22.91 26.48
CA LYS A 142 -4.08 -23.86 25.50
C LYS A 142 -4.76 -23.75 24.15
N ARG A 143 -6.08 -23.58 24.13
CA ARG A 143 -6.86 -23.43 22.90
C ARG A 143 -6.51 -22.12 22.18
N GLU A 144 -6.45 -21.02 22.91
CA GLU A 144 -6.09 -19.71 22.34
C GLU A 144 -4.62 -19.65 21.89
N ALA A 145 -3.70 -20.30 22.61
CA ALA A 145 -2.31 -20.42 22.20
C ALA A 145 -2.18 -21.18 20.86
N LEU A 146 -2.90 -22.30 20.71
CA LEU A 146 -2.92 -23.06 19.45
C LEU A 146 -3.51 -22.24 18.29
N ILE A 147 -4.63 -21.56 18.53
CA ILE A 147 -5.26 -20.69 17.53
C ILE A 147 -4.31 -19.55 17.12
N THR A 148 -3.62 -18.96 18.10
CA THR A 148 -2.67 -17.87 17.86
C THR A 148 -1.45 -18.33 17.07
N ASP A 149 -0.87 -19.49 17.41
CA ASP A 149 0.24 -20.10 16.66
C ASP A 149 -0.16 -20.40 15.20
N MET A 150 -1.36 -20.95 14.97
CA MET A 150 -1.87 -21.17 13.61
C MET A 150 -2.07 -19.86 12.84
N LYS A 151 -2.65 -18.83 13.49
CA LYS A 151 -2.82 -17.51 12.88
C LYS A 151 -1.49 -16.87 12.50
N GLU A 152 -0.49 -16.96 13.37
CA GLU A 152 0.84 -16.39 13.09
C GLU A 152 1.52 -17.14 11.94
N LYS A 153 1.46 -18.48 11.91
CA LYS A 153 1.97 -19.26 10.76
C LYS A 153 1.31 -18.87 9.44
N LEU A 154 -0.02 -18.70 9.43
CA LEU A 154 -0.74 -18.25 8.24
C LEU A 154 -0.34 -16.84 7.82
N LYS A 155 -0.14 -15.93 8.78
CA LYS A 155 0.31 -14.56 8.53
C LYS A 155 1.73 -14.54 7.95
N VAL A 156 2.67 -15.30 8.50
CA VAL A 156 4.02 -15.43 7.94
C VAL A 156 3.97 -15.97 6.52
N HIS A 157 3.18 -17.03 6.28
CA HIS A 157 3.04 -17.59 4.94
C HIS A 157 2.45 -16.59 3.94
N ALA A 158 1.43 -15.82 4.33
CA ALA A 158 0.88 -14.76 3.50
C ALA A 158 1.91 -13.67 3.16
N GLN A 159 2.75 -13.29 4.12
CA GLN A 159 3.85 -12.34 3.90
C GLN A 159 4.91 -12.89 2.94
N GLU A 160 5.26 -14.17 3.05
CA GLU A 160 6.19 -14.84 2.12
C GLU A 160 5.66 -14.92 0.69
N ILE A 161 4.36 -15.20 0.53
CA ILE A 161 3.68 -15.18 -0.77
C ILE A 161 3.78 -13.77 -1.37
N GLU A 162 3.47 -12.73 -0.59
CA GLU A 162 3.51 -11.35 -1.07
C GLU A 162 4.94 -10.91 -1.43
N LYS A 163 5.94 -11.29 -0.62
CA LYS A 163 7.36 -11.05 -0.91
C LYS A 163 7.78 -11.74 -2.21
N THR A 164 7.35 -12.97 -2.42
CA THR A 164 7.61 -13.71 -3.66
C THR A 164 6.95 -13.03 -4.86
N ARG A 165 5.69 -12.61 -4.72
CA ARG A 165 4.94 -11.88 -5.76
C ARG A 165 5.65 -10.60 -6.15
N GLN A 166 6.07 -9.80 -5.16
CA GLN A 166 6.78 -8.54 -5.41
C GLN A 166 8.15 -8.77 -6.05
N SER A 167 8.88 -9.81 -5.62
CA SER A 167 10.16 -10.18 -6.24
C SER A 167 9.99 -10.56 -7.72
N LEU A 168 8.94 -11.32 -8.06
CA LEU A 168 8.65 -11.70 -9.44
C LEU A 168 8.24 -10.50 -10.30
N GLU A 169 7.42 -9.59 -9.79
CA GLU A 169 7.04 -8.38 -10.54
C GLU A 169 8.26 -7.48 -10.77
N ASN A 170 9.12 -7.30 -9.76
CA ASN A 170 10.35 -6.53 -9.91
C ASN A 170 11.28 -7.13 -10.97
N LYS A 171 11.45 -8.46 -10.99
CA LYS A 171 12.26 -9.13 -12.02
C LYS A 171 11.69 -8.95 -13.42
N LYS A 172 10.37 -9.08 -13.55
CA LYS A 172 9.66 -8.89 -14.83
C LYS A 172 9.79 -7.45 -15.34
N ASP A 173 9.70 -6.46 -14.45
CA ASP A 173 9.88 -5.05 -14.81
C ASP A 173 11.33 -4.73 -15.17
N GLU A 174 12.30 -5.30 -14.46
CA GLU A 174 13.73 -5.18 -14.78
C GLU A 174 14.03 -5.76 -16.17
N GLU A 175 13.55 -6.97 -16.45
CA GLU A 175 13.69 -7.60 -17.76
C GLU A 175 13.01 -6.79 -18.87
N ARG A 176 11.82 -6.23 -18.61
CA ARG A 176 11.13 -5.34 -19.55
C ARG A 176 11.96 -4.10 -19.87
N ARG A 177 12.51 -3.42 -18.85
CA ARG A 177 13.37 -2.24 -19.04
C ARG A 177 14.62 -2.59 -19.82
N ALA A 178 15.28 -3.70 -19.49
CA ALA A 178 16.48 -4.15 -20.20
C ALA A 178 16.19 -4.42 -21.69
N ILE A 179 15.02 -4.99 -22.02
CA ILE A 179 14.60 -5.18 -23.42
C ILE A 179 14.35 -3.84 -24.10
N GLU A 180 13.63 -2.92 -23.44
CA GLU A 180 13.33 -1.59 -23.98
C GLU A 180 14.60 -0.78 -24.26
N GLU A 181 15.56 -0.80 -23.34
CA GLU A 181 16.86 -0.15 -23.52
C GLU A 181 17.65 -0.74 -24.69
N LYS A 182 17.68 -2.07 -24.83
CA LYS A 182 18.33 -2.72 -25.99
C LYS A 182 17.68 -2.34 -27.31
N LEU A 183 16.35 -2.27 -27.35
CA LEU A 183 15.62 -1.84 -28.55
C LEU A 183 15.92 -0.38 -28.90
N LYS A 184 15.93 0.50 -27.90
CA LYS A 184 16.25 1.92 -28.07
C LYS A 184 17.70 2.14 -28.50
N ALA A 185 18.64 1.42 -27.92
CA ALA A 185 20.04 1.46 -28.34
C ALA A 185 20.20 0.97 -29.79
N ALA A 186 19.55 -0.14 -30.16
CA ALA A 186 19.58 -0.66 -31.51
C ALA A 186 18.94 0.31 -32.52
N GLU A 187 17.86 1.01 -32.14
CA GLU A 187 17.25 2.07 -32.94
C GLU A 187 18.20 3.25 -33.15
N SER A 188 18.79 3.77 -32.07
CA SER A 188 19.78 4.86 -32.16
C SER A 188 20.96 4.50 -33.06
N MET A 189 21.45 3.27 -32.98
CA MET A 189 22.54 2.79 -33.84
C MET A 189 22.15 2.72 -35.32
N ARG A 190 20.91 2.30 -35.62
CA ARG A 190 20.39 2.30 -37.00
C ARG A 190 20.28 3.72 -37.53
N ASP A 191 19.71 4.62 -36.74
CA ASP A 191 19.52 6.03 -37.13
C ASP A 191 20.87 6.73 -37.36
N GLU A 192 21.85 6.50 -36.49
CA GLU A 192 23.18 7.07 -36.65
C GLU A 192 23.89 6.54 -37.91
N ASN A 193 23.76 5.24 -38.21
CA ASN A 193 24.33 4.67 -39.43
C ASN A 193 23.67 5.23 -40.70
N ILE A 194 22.33 5.31 -40.71
CA ILE A 194 21.57 5.91 -41.82
C ILE A 194 21.99 7.37 -42.00
N LYS A 195 22.09 8.13 -40.92
CA LYS A 195 22.56 9.52 -40.94
C LYS A 195 23.94 9.64 -41.56
N LYS A 196 24.91 8.82 -41.13
CA LYS A 196 26.27 8.80 -41.72
C LYS A 196 26.25 8.51 -43.23
N MET A 197 25.41 7.58 -43.68
CA MET A 197 25.26 7.29 -45.11
C MET A 197 24.66 8.48 -45.88
N LEU A 198 23.62 9.11 -45.35
CA LEU A 198 23.00 10.30 -45.95
C LEU A 198 23.97 11.48 -46.01
N ASP A 199 24.76 11.72 -44.96
CA ASP A 199 25.74 12.80 -44.91
C ASP A 199 26.84 12.60 -45.96
N ARG A 200 27.33 11.37 -46.15
CA ARG A 200 28.29 11.05 -47.23
C ARG A 200 27.71 11.30 -48.62
N LEU A 201 26.46 10.90 -48.85
CA LEU A 201 25.76 11.15 -50.12
C LEU A 201 25.54 12.64 -50.36
N LYS A 202 25.18 13.39 -49.31
CA LYS A 202 25.01 14.83 -49.37
C LYS A 202 26.33 15.50 -49.72
N GLU A 203 27.41 15.20 -49.00
CA GLU A 203 28.74 15.75 -49.24
C GLU A 203 29.24 15.49 -50.67
N HIS A 204 29.03 14.27 -51.19
CA HIS A 204 29.36 13.97 -52.57
C HIS A 204 28.56 14.85 -53.56
N ASN A 205 27.24 14.93 -53.38
CA ASN A 205 26.36 15.70 -54.27
C ASN A 205 26.54 17.21 -54.18
N THR A 206 26.90 17.74 -53.02
CA THR A 206 27.10 19.17 -52.83
C THR A 206 28.53 19.57 -53.13
N THR A 207 29.48 19.06 -52.36
CA THR A 207 30.85 19.56 -52.33
C THR A 207 31.64 19.03 -53.51
N LYS A 208 31.63 17.69 -53.71
CA LYS A 208 32.44 17.09 -54.79
C LYS A 208 31.93 17.47 -56.17
N VAL A 209 30.61 17.42 -56.39
CA VAL A 209 30.01 17.86 -57.67
C VAL A 209 30.25 19.35 -57.92
N SER A 210 30.12 20.21 -56.89
CA SER A 210 30.43 21.64 -57.04
C SER A 210 31.89 21.87 -57.43
N ASN A 211 32.83 21.16 -56.80
CA ASN A 211 34.25 21.26 -57.14
C ASN A 211 34.53 20.80 -58.57
N VAL A 212 33.90 19.70 -59.02
CA VAL A 212 34.04 19.23 -60.41
C VAL A 212 33.48 20.27 -61.38
N ARG A 213 32.30 20.85 -61.11
CA ARG A 213 31.71 21.91 -61.95
C ARG A 213 32.64 23.12 -62.04
N SER A 214 33.11 23.63 -60.90
CA SER A 214 34.06 24.74 -60.84
C SER A 214 35.34 24.45 -61.65
N ASN A 215 35.92 23.26 -61.50
CA ASN A 215 37.12 22.89 -62.24
C ASN A 215 36.87 22.80 -63.76
N VAL A 216 35.71 22.29 -64.17
CA VAL A 216 35.31 22.26 -65.58
C VAL A 216 35.13 23.68 -66.11
N ASP A 217 34.43 24.54 -65.37
CA ASP A 217 34.21 25.94 -65.76
C ASP A 217 35.53 26.70 -65.92
N THR A 218 36.48 26.53 -64.98
CA THR A 218 37.82 27.11 -65.07
C THR A 218 38.56 26.65 -66.33
N ARG A 219 38.57 25.34 -66.62
CA ARG A 219 39.23 24.80 -67.82
C ARG A 219 38.58 25.29 -69.11
N VAL A 220 37.25 25.39 -69.14
CA VAL A 220 36.52 25.94 -70.29
C VAL A 220 36.89 27.40 -70.51
N ASN A 221 36.95 28.20 -69.44
CA ASN A 221 37.37 29.59 -69.51
C ASN A 221 38.83 29.73 -69.97
N GLU A 222 39.74 28.88 -69.48
CA GLU A 222 41.14 28.85 -69.94
C GLU A 222 41.25 28.55 -71.43
N ILE A 223 40.52 27.54 -71.94
CA ILE A 223 40.50 27.19 -73.36
C ILE A 223 39.93 28.34 -74.19
N SER A 224 38.80 28.92 -73.76
CA SER A 224 38.16 30.06 -74.44
C SER A 224 39.09 31.27 -74.50
N ASN A 225 39.77 31.59 -73.40
CA ASN A 225 40.72 32.69 -73.34
C ASN A 225 41.95 32.44 -74.22
N ALA A 226 42.47 31.21 -74.24
CA ALA A 226 43.58 30.83 -75.11
C ALA A 226 43.18 30.93 -76.60
N GLN A 227 41.98 30.47 -76.96
CA GLN A 227 41.43 30.60 -78.31
C GLN A 227 41.27 32.07 -78.71
N THR A 228 40.75 32.91 -77.81
CA THR A 228 40.62 34.36 -78.02
C THR A 228 41.98 35.00 -78.31
N ARG A 229 43.00 34.70 -77.49
CA ARG A 229 44.39 35.19 -77.71
C ARG A 229 44.97 34.73 -79.05
N ILE A 230 44.72 33.48 -79.46
CA ILE A 230 45.18 32.99 -80.77
C ILE A 230 44.52 33.78 -81.91
N ILE A 231 43.22 34.06 -81.80
CA ILE A 231 42.49 34.86 -82.79
C ILE A 231 43.03 36.29 -82.83
N GLU A 232 43.20 36.93 -81.69
CA GLU A 232 43.79 38.28 -81.56
C GLU A 232 45.18 38.36 -82.21
N ASN A 233 46.06 37.39 -81.91
CA ASN A 233 47.41 37.34 -82.49
C ASN A 233 47.37 37.19 -84.03
N LYS A 234 46.46 36.36 -84.55
CA LYS A 234 46.27 36.20 -86.00
C LYS A 234 45.75 37.48 -86.65
N LEU A 235 44.79 38.16 -86.02
CA LEU A 235 44.26 39.45 -86.49
C LEU A 235 45.35 40.52 -86.49
N SER A 236 46.09 40.68 -85.40
CA SER A 236 47.20 41.63 -85.29
C SER A 236 48.30 41.38 -86.32
N THR A 237 48.66 40.11 -86.55
CA THR A 237 49.63 39.74 -87.60
C THR A 237 49.11 40.08 -89.01
N ALA A 238 47.82 39.83 -89.27
CA ALA A 238 47.19 40.18 -90.54
C ALA A 238 47.14 41.70 -90.75
N GLU A 239 46.86 42.48 -89.70
CA GLU A 239 46.90 43.94 -89.71
C GLU A 239 48.30 44.48 -89.99
N MET A 240 49.32 43.97 -89.30
CA MET A 240 50.72 44.37 -89.55
C MET A 240 51.15 44.09 -90.98
N ASN A 241 50.71 42.97 -91.57
CA ASN A 241 51.00 42.65 -92.97
C ASN A 241 50.27 43.59 -93.94
N ARG A 242 49.01 43.95 -93.67
CA ARG A 242 48.28 44.96 -94.45
C ARG A 242 48.99 46.31 -94.37
N GLU A 243 49.43 46.72 -93.19
CA GLU A 243 50.16 47.97 -92.98
C GLU A 243 51.48 47.98 -93.77
N LYS A 244 52.24 46.88 -93.75
CA LYS A 244 53.46 46.75 -94.57
C LYS A 244 53.18 46.88 -96.07
N GLU A 245 52.10 46.28 -96.57
CA GLU A 245 51.72 46.41 -97.98
C GLU A 245 51.26 47.83 -98.35
N ILE A 246 50.52 48.49 -97.45
CA ILE A 246 50.16 49.91 -97.61
C ILE A 246 51.42 50.77 -97.63
N GLN A 247 52.36 50.54 -96.71
CA GLN A 247 53.63 51.27 -96.64
C GLN A 247 54.46 51.07 -97.91
N LYS A 248 54.57 49.83 -98.43
CA LYS A 248 55.22 49.57 -99.73
C LYS A 248 54.57 50.35 -100.87
N LYS A 249 53.23 50.41 -100.91
CA LYS A 249 52.50 51.21 -101.92
C LYS A 249 52.80 52.70 -101.77
N ILE A 250 52.79 53.23 -100.55
CA ILE A 250 53.15 54.63 -100.25
C ILE A 250 54.59 54.93 -100.67
N ASP A 251 55.55 54.05 -100.36
CA ASP A 251 56.95 54.24 -100.73
C ASP A 251 57.18 54.18 -102.24
N ASN A 252 56.46 53.33 -102.96
CA ASN A 252 56.46 53.34 -104.42
C ASN A 252 55.90 54.65 -104.96
N ILE A 253 54.79 55.16 -104.42
CA ILE A 253 54.24 56.48 -104.79
C ILE A 253 55.29 57.57 -104.55
N ARG A 254 55.93 57.60 -103.37
CA ARG A 254 57.01 58.55 -103.05
C ARG A 254 58.22 58.44 -103.97
N LYS A 255 58.57 57.23 -104.43
CA LYS A 255 59.64 57.03 -105.42
C LYS A 255 59.23 57.59 -106.79
N HIS A 256 58.00 57.36 -107.22
CA HIS A 256 57.47 57.95 -108.46
C HIS A 256 57.43 59.48 -108.37
N GLU A 257 57.06 60.03 -107.22
CA GLU A 257 57.05 61.47 -106.95
C GLU A 257 58.48 62.06 -106.98
N ARG A 258 59.46 61.41 -106.35
CA ARG A 258 60.87 61.81 -106.46
C ARG A 258 61.39 61.75 -107.89
N ARG A 259 61.03 60.72 -108.65
CA ARG A 259 61.39 60.62 -110.08
C ARG A 259 60.74 61.75 -110.88
N ALA A 260 59.46 62.04 -110.64
CA ALA A 260 58.77 63.17 -111.26
C ALA A 260 59.43 64.50 -110.89
N GLU A 261 59.88 64.67 -109.65
CA GLU A 261 60.60 65.87 -109.20
C GLU A 261 61.97 66.02 -109.87
N ILE A 262 62.75 64.94 -110.00
CA ILE A 262 64.00 64.95 -110.77
C ILE A 262 63.73 65.31 -112.24
N VAL A 263 62.67 64.78 -112.84
CA VAL A 263 62.26 65.15 -114.20
C VAL A 263 61.86 66.63 -114.26
N ARG A 264 61.16 67.17 -113.26
CA ARG A 264 60.86 68.62 -113.15
C ARG A 264 62.13 69.46 -113.02
N GLN A 265 63.11 69.03 -112.22
CA GLN A 265 64.40 69.71 -112.06
C GLN A 265 65.24 69.63 -113.34
N ASN A 266 65.28 68.48 -114.01
CA ASN A 266 65.95 68.31 -115.31
C ASN A 266 65.25 69.12 -116.41
N LYS A 267 63.91 69.22 -116.38
CA LYS A 267 63.13 70.10 -117.27
C LYS A 267 63.39 71.57 -116.97
N ALA A 268 63.51 71.97 -115.71
CA ALA A 268 63.89 73.32 -115.30
C ALA A 268 65.35 73.65 -115.69
N ALA A 269 66.25 72.66 -115.67
CA ALA A 269 67.63 72.79 -116.14
C ALA A 269 67.71 72.89 -117.68
N LEU A 270 66.83 72.20 -118.41
CA LEU A 270 66.69 72.29 -119.88
C LEU A 270 65.90 73.52 -120.35
N ALA A 271 65.07 74.14 -119.49
CA ALA A 271 64.28 75.32 -119.82
C ALA A 271 65.06 76.66 -119.75
N ASN A 272 66.34 76.62 -119.36
CA ASN A 272 67.30 77.73 -119.51
C ASN A 272 68.06 77.67 -120.86
N SER A 273 67.60 76.85 -121.80
CA SER A 273 68.06 76.79 -123.19
C SER A 273 66.88 76.46 -124.11
N ASP A 274 66.24 77.53 -124.58
CA ASP A 274 65.33 77.71 -125.72
C ASP A 274 64.15 76.74 -126.01
N LEU A 275 62.95 77.31 -125.82
CA LEU A 275 61.80 77.48 -126.74
C LEU A 275 61.36 76.40 -127.77
N ASN A 276 60.04 76.13 -127.67
CA ASN A 276 59.02 75.82 -128.69
C ASN A 276 58.49 74.37 -128.89
N GLN A 277 57.13 74.34 -128.99
CA GLN A 277 56.20 73.36 -129.62
C GLN A 277 56.06 71.95 -129.01
N GLU A 278 54.92 71.23 -129.01
CA GLU A 278 53.49 71.42 -129.32
C GLU A 278 52.76 70.11 -128.87
N GLU A 279 51.44 70.18 -128.63
CA GLU A 279 50.37 69.18 -128.85
C GLU A 279 50.15 67.82 -128.10
N SER A 280 48.85 67.61 -127.80
CA SER A 280 48.02 66.40 -128.02
C SER A 280 47.72 65.36 -126.91
N MET A 281 46.50 65.50 -126.34
CA MET A 281 45.34 64.55 -126.23
C MET A 281 45.52 63.07 -125.79
N THR A 282 44.72 62.61 -124.80
CA THR A 282 43.48 61.76 -124.99
C THR A 282 42.94 61.06 -123.70
N ALA A 283 41.63 61.25 -123.49
CA ALA A 283 40.50 60.41 -123.02
C ALA A 283 40.59 59.14 -122.13
N SER A 284 39.48 58.96 -121.36
CA SER A 284 38.71 57.71 -121.10
C SER A 284 38.88 57.08 -119.70
N SER A 285 37.89 56.43 -119.06
CA SER A 285 36.43 56.58 -118.88
C SER A 285 35.99 55.58 -117.78
N VAL A 286 34.98 55.98 -117.00
CA VAL A 286 33.86 55.22 -116.37
C VAL A 286 34.03 53.76 -115.88
N LYS A 287 33.58 53.48 -114.64
CA LYS A 287 32.71 52.32 -114.31
C LYS A 287 31.93 52.51 -113.00
N ILE A 288 30.60 52.57 -113.13
CA ILE A 288 29.58 52.49 -112.08
C ILE A 288 29.24 51.01 -111.85
N VAL A 289 29.13 50.57 -110.59
CA VAL A 289 28.62 49.24 -110.22
C VAL A 289 27.38 49.40 -109.34
N LYS A 290 26.28 48.80 -109.81
CA LYS A 290 24.96 48.66 -109.15
C LYS A 290 25.03 47.47 -108.19
N ILE A 291 24.53 47.62 -106.96
CA ILE A 291 24.31 46.52 -106.00
C ILE A 291 22.79 46.32 -105.83
N PRO A 292 22.24 45.10 -105.97
CA PRO A 292 20.81 44.82 -105.82
C PRO A 292 20.40 44.59 -104.36
N LEU A 293 19.20 45.04 -104.01
CA LEU A 293 18.50 44.72 -102.76
C LEU A 293 17.95 43.27 -102.82
N ASN A 294 18.31 42.44 -101.84
CA ASN A 294 17.90 41.03 -101.76
C ASN A 294 16.67 40.89 -100.83
N LEU A 295 15.49 40.71 -101.42
CA LEU A 295 14.28 40.26 -100.73
C LEU A 295 14.38 38.75 -100.43
N ASN A 296 15.06 38.34 -99.35
CA ASN A 296 14.98 36.97 -98.82
C ASN A 296 15.04 36.87 -97.28
N GLU A 297 15.13 37.99 -96.56
CA GLU A 297 15.30 37.97 -95.10
C GLU A 297 13.98 38.09 -94.31
N PHE A 298 12.90 38.56 -94.96
CA PHE A 298 11.60 38.76 -94.30
C PHE A 298 10.76 37.48 -94.19
N HIS A 299 10.85 36.57 -95.16
CA HIS A 299 10.02 35.35 -95.15
C HIS A 299 10.52 34.30 -94.14
N LEU A 300 11.83 34.24 -93.87
CA LEU A 300 12.42 33.31 -92.90
C LEU A 300 12.08 33.71 -91.45
N ASN A 301 12.07 35.02 -91.15
CA ASN A 301 11.73 35.54 -89.83
C ASN A 301 10.25 35.34 -89.46
N ILE A 302 9.32 35.50 -90.41
CA ILE A 302 7.88 35.25 -90.17
C ILE A 302 7.61 33.76 -89.90
N TYR A 303 8.30 32.86 -90.61
CA TYR A 303 8.13 31.42 -90.44
C TYR A 303 8.62 30.93 -89.07
N ILE A 304 9.79 31.42 -88.61
CA ILE A 304 10.37 31.06 -87.31
C ILE A 304 9.47 31.56 -86.15
N ILE A 305 8.95 32.78 -86.23
CA ILE A 305 8.08 33.35 -85.18
C ILE A 305 6.75 32.60 -85.08
N LYS A 306 6.14 32.21 -86.22
CA LYS A 306 4.90 31.39 -86.22
C LYS A 306 5.12 30.00 -85.61
N HIS A 307 6.26 29.37 -85.92
CA HIS A 307 6.55 28.03 -85.42
C HIS A 307 6.81 28.04 -83.90
N TYR A 308 7.55 29.02 -83.38
CA TYR A 308 7.82 29.18 -81.95
C TYR A 308 6.55 29.43 -81.11
N LYS A 309 5.60 30.23 -81.62
CA LYS A 309 4.31 30.45 -80.93
C LYS A 309 3.48 29.17 -80.83
N LYS A 310 3.46 28.35 -81.87
CA LYS A 310 2.68 27.11 -81.92
C LYS A 310 3.23 26.04 -80.96
N THR A 311 4.55 25.86 -80.91
CA THR A 311 5.20 24.91 -79.97
C THR A 311 5.11 25.38 -78.52
N PHE A 312 5.21 26.68 -78.26
CA PHE A 312 5.08 27.22 -76.89
C PHE A 312 3.68 27.02 -76.30
N LEU A 313 2.63 27.30 -77.07
CA LEU A 313 1.25 27.10 -76.62
C LEU A 313 0.90 25.62 -76.38
N LEU A 314 1.41 24.72 -77.24
CA LEU A 314 1.20 23.28 -77.08
C LEU A 314 1.87 22.74 -75.80
N ASN A 315 3.05 23.26 -75.45
CA ASN A 315 3.80 22.83 -74.27
C ASN A 315 3.12 23.28 -72.96
N ILE A 316 2.53 24.48 -72.93
CA ILE A 316 1.71 24.96 -71.81
C ILE A 316 0.46 24.10 -71.64
N TYR A 317 -0.24 23.79 -72.73
CA TYR A 317 -1.43 22.93 -72.70
C TYR A 317 -1.12 21.53 -72.18
N HIS A 318 0.00 20.95 -72.61
CA HIS A 318 0.41 19.60 -72.18
C HIS A 318 0.80 19.56 -70.69
N LYS A 319 1.37 20.63 -70.17
CA LYS A 319 1.72 20.78 -68.74
C LYS A 319 0.46 20.94 -67.88
N TYR A 320 -0.53 21.70 -68.37
CA TYR A 320 -1.82 21.89 -67.69
C TYR A 320 -2.63 20.58 -67.60
N ILE A 321 -2.65 19.76 -68.65
CA ILE A 321 -3.30 18.44 -68.63
C ILE A 321 -2.60 17.48 -67.66
N LYS A 322 -1.26 17.44 -67.65
CA LYS A 322 -0.51 16.60 -66.71
C LYS A 322 -0.76 16.99 -65.25
N LEU A 323 -0.84 18.29 -64.94
CA LEU A 323 -1.13 18.77 -63.59
C LEU A 323 -2.55 18.40 -63.15
N ASN A 324 -3.55 18.57 -64.03
CA ASN A 324 -4.94 18.15 -63.74
C ASN A 324 -5.06 16.64 -63.55
N PHE A 325 -4.36 15.83 -64.34
CA PHE A 325 -4.36 14.38 -64.18
C PHE A 325 -3.76 13.95 -62.83
N ILE A 326 -2.64 14.56 -62.41
CA ILE A 326 -2.05 14.32 -61.09
C ILE A 326 -3.03 14.72 -59.98
N PHE A 327 -3.71 15.86 -60.12
CA PHE A 327 -4.67 16.33 -59.13
C PHE A 327 -5.86 15.38 -58.99
N ILE A 328 -6.41 14.87 -60.10
CA ILE A 328 -7.50 13.88 -60.11
C ILE A 328 -7.05 12.57 -59.45
N VAL A 329 -5.85 12.06 -59.77
CA VAL A 329 -5.33 10.81 -59.18
C VAL A 329 -5.12 10.96 -57.67
N VAL A 330 -4.56 12.08 -57.21
CA VAL A 330 -4.39 12.39 -55.78
C VAL A 330 -5.74 12.51 -55.09
N PHE A 331 -6.70 13.19 -55.70
CA PHE A 331 -8.06 13.34 -55.16
C PHE A 331 -8.80 12.00 -55.03
N ILE A 332 -8.71 11.13 -56.03
CA ILE A 332 -9.26 9.76 -55.97
C ILE A 332 -8.58 8.95 -54.85
N LYS A 333 -7.26 9.07 -54.69
CA LYS A 333 -6.49 8.35 -53.64
C LYS A 333 -6.89 8.83 -52.24
N LEU A 334 -7.08 10.14 -52.06
CA LEU A 334 -7.56 10.74 -50.80
C LEU A 334 -9.00 10.32 -50.47
N LYS A 335 -9.91 10.32 -51.47
CA LYS A 335 -11.30 9.87 -51.28
C LYS A 335 -11.37 8.39 -50.90
N LYS A 336 -10.54 7.53 -51.51
CA LYS A 336 -10.44 6.09 -51.17
C LYS A 336 -9.84 5.87 -49.77
N LYS A 337 -8.86 6.68 -49.35
CA LYS A 337 -8.30 6.63 -48.00
C LYS A 337 -9.32 7.07 -46.93
N SER A 338 -10.12 8.11 -47.22
CA SER A 338 -11.21 8.56 -46.35
C SER A 338 -12.29 7.49 -46.18
N GLN A 339 -12.76 6.86 -47.26
CA GLN A 339 -13.76 5.78 -47.17
C GLN A 339 -13.23 4.55 -46.42
N ASN A 340 -11.98 4.15 -46.64
CA ASN A 340 -11.35 3.06 -45.88
C ASN A 340 -11.21 3.38 -44.39
N CYS A 341 -10.96 4.64 -44.02
CA CYS A 341 -10.91 5.08 -42.63
C CYS A 341 -12.29 4.98 -41.97
N CYS A 342 -13.36 5.41 -42.66
CA CYS A 342 -14.74 5.29 -42.18
C CYS A 342 -15.17 3.82 -42.00
N ILE A 343 -14.80 2.94 -42.94
CA ILE A 343 -15.08 1.50 -42.86
C ILE A 343 -14.34 0.86 -41.67
N ASN A 344 -13.07 1.20 -41.46
CA ASN A 344 -12.29 0.66 -40.33
C ASN A 344 -12.83 1.13 -38.97
N VAL A 345 -13.25 2.40 -38.84
CA VAL A 345 -13.89 2.92 -37.62
C VAL A 345 -15.23 2.23 -37.35
N PHE A 346 -16.02 1.97 -38.39
CA PHE A 346 -17.29 1.24 -38.28
C PHE A 346 -17.09 -0.22 -37.83
N LEU A 347 -16.10 -0.92 -38.39
CA LEU A 347 -15.75 -2.28 -38.00
C LEU A 347 -15.19 -2.37 -36.58
N LEU A 348 -14.39 -1.38 -36.14
CA LEU A 348 -13.89 -1.31 -34.77
C LEU A 348 -15.03 -1.13 -33.75
N LYS A 349 -16.01 -0.27 -34.07
CA LYS A 349 -17.18 -0.03 -33.21
C LYS A 349 -18.05 -1.30 -33.10
N LYS A 350 -18.21 -2.06 -34.18
CA LYS A 350 -18.93 -3.35 -34.19
C LYS A 350 -18.22 -4.44 -33.36
N LYS A 351 -16.88 -4.49 -33.37
CA LYS A 351 -16.10 -5.40 -32.50
C LYS A 351 -16.27 -5.06 -31.01
N ASN A 352 -16.17 -3.78 -30.64
CA ASN A 352 -16.33 -3.34 -29.25
C ASN A 352 -17.75 -3.60 -28.71
N LEU A 353 -18.79 -3.45 -29.54
CA LEU A 353 -20.17 -3.81 -29.17
C LEU A 353 -20.34 -5.31 -28.92
N ASN A 354 -19.71 -6.16 -29.74
CA ASN A 354 -19.74 -7.61 -29.52
C ASN A 354 -18.97 -8.01 -28.25
N GLU A 355 -17.79 -7.46 -27.98
CA GLU A 355 -17.04 -7.77 -26.75
C GLU A 355 -17.78 -7.34 -25.47
N ASN A 356 -18.48 -6.22 -25.49
CA ASN A 356 -19.30 -5.78 -24.36
C ASN A 356 -20.54 -6.67 -24.14
N ASN A 357 -21.13 -7.23 -25.19
CA ASN A 357 -22.20 -8.22 -25.06
C ASN A 357 -21.70 -9.55 -24.47
N TYR A 358 -20.50 -10.01 -24.84
CA TYR A 358 -19.89 -11.21 -24.25
C TYR A 358 -19.49 -11.03 -22.78
N LYS A 359 -19.07 -9.82 -22.37
CA LYS A 359 -18.78 -9.52 -20.95
C LYS A 359 -20.04 -9.50 -20.10
N ASN A 360 -21.15 -8.94 -20.60
CA ASN A 360 -22.43 -8.92 -19.86
C ASN A 360 -23.09 -10.30 -19.74
N LEU A 361 -22.84 -11.23 -20.67
CA LEU A 361 -23.35 -12.61 -20.59
C LEU A 361 -22.61 -13.48 -19.55
N LYS A 362 -21.45 -13.06 -19.07
CA LYS A 362 -20.63 -13.77 -18.06
C LYS A 362 -20.83 -13.27 -16.62
N LEU A 363 -21.65 -12.23 -16.46
CA LEU A 363 -21.93 -11.54 -15.18
C LEU A 363 -23.39 -11.72 -14.71
N LYS A 364 -24.18 -12.53 -15.42
CA LYS A 364 -25.43 -13.13 -14.96
C LYS A 364 -25.20 -14.62 -14.78
#